data_AF-V5IAU8-F1
#
_entry.id   AF-V5IAU8-F1
#
_cell.length_a   1.000
_cell.length_b   1.000
_cell.length_c   1.000
_cell.angle_alpha   90.00
_cell.angle_beta   90.00
_cell.angle_gamma   90.00
#
_symmetry.space_group_name_H-M   'P 1'
#
loop_
_entity.id
_entity.type
_entity.pdbx_description
1 polymer ?
#
loop_
_entity_poly.entity_id
_entity_poly.type
_entity_poly.pdbx_seq_one_letter_code
_entity_poly.pdbx_strand_id
1 'polypeptide(L)'
;SKGREEPPRPPPPRAEDYYSTRRQIYEDDPIIQKTKQPIPDARFITFHKEGSVGIRLTGGNFAGIFVTAVQPGSPASLQGLQPGDKILKVNDMDMNGVTREEAVLFLLSLQDRIELIVQFCKEEYDSIVASQKGDSFYIKTHFHYENPAKGEMSFRSGDIFHVIDTLYNGVVGCWQVFRIGRNNQEVQKGIIPNKSRAEELATAQFNATKKEMSANESRGSFFKRRR
;
A
#
# COMPACT_ATOMS: atom_id res chain seq x y z
N SER A 1 65.69 15.88 49.19
CA SER A 1 64.49 15.04 49.04
C SER A 1 64.41 14.59 47.59
N LYS A 2 64.36 13.28 47.34
CA LYS A 2 64.33 12.68 45.99
C LYS A 2 62.96 12.89 45.35
N GLY A 3 62.91 13.47 44.15
CA GLY A 3 61.72 13.47 43.29
C GLY A 3 61.49 12.08 42.71
N ARG A 4 60.24 11.61 42.73
CA ARG A 4 59.82 10.33 42.13
C ARG A 4 59.44 10.59 40.67
N GLU A 5 60.15 9.97 39.73
CA GLU A 5 59.72 9.91 38.32
C GLU A 5 58.63 8.84 38.17
N GLU A 6 57.57 9.16 37.43
CA GLU A 6 56.51 8.20 37.08
C GLU A 6 57.01 7.22 36.00
N PRO A 7 56.52 5.96 36.02
CA PRO A 7 56.93 4.95 35.04
C PRO A 7 56.43 5.30 33.63
N PRO A 8 57.16 4.89 32.58
CA PRO A 8 56.78 5.17 31.21
C PRO A 8 55.44 4.50 30.86
N ARG A 9 54.58 5.23 30.15
CA ARG A 9 53.28 4.74 29.70
C ARG A 9 53.47 3.53 28.76
N PRO A 10 52.65 2.47 28.87
CA PRO A 10 52.72 1.32 27.97
C PRO A 10 52.46 1.73 26.51
N PRO A 11 53.06 1.00 25.54
CA PRO A 11 52.87 1.30 24.13
C PRO A 11 51.41 1.10 23.71
N PRO A 12 50.89 1.91 22.77
CA PRO A 12 49.55 1.74 22.23
C PRO A 12 49.43 0.36 21.54
N PRO A 13 48.24 -0.27 21.56
CA PRO A 13 48.02 -1.51 20.85
C PRO A 13 48.33 -1.32 19.35
N ARG A 14 48.96 -2.33 18.73
CA ARG A 14 49.21 -2.32 17.29
C ARG A 14 47.88 -2.42 16.54
N ALA A 15 47.77 -1.68 15.44
CA ALA A 15 46.52 -1.58 14.67
C ALA A 15 46.00 -2.96 14.17
N GLU A 16 46.90 -3.91 13.90
CA GLU A 16 46.58 -5.27 13.45
C GLU A 16 45.72 -6.05 14.46
N ASP A 17 46.00 -5.92 15.76
CA ASP A 17 45.28 -6.65 16.82
C ASP A 17 43.86 -6.10 17.02
N TYR A 18 43.64 -4.82 16.68
CA TYR A 18 42.33 -4.17 16.82
C TYR A 18 41.34 -4.61 15.72
N TYR A 19 41.83 -4.92 14.52
CA TYR A 19 41.00 -5.36 13.40
C TYR A 19 40.70 -6.85 13.42
N SER A 20 41.65 -7.71 13.79
CA SER A 20 41.43 -9.16 13.86
C SER A 20 40.41 -9.55 14.93
N THR A 21 40.50 -8.97 16.12
CA THR A 21 39.60 -9.31 17.24
C THR A 21 38.18 -8.77 17.01
N ARG A 22 38.06 -7.60 16.39
CA ARG A 22 36.76 -6.98 16.08
C ARG A 22 36.03 -7.71 14.95
N ARG A 23 36.75 -8.25 13.96
CA ARG A 23 36.14 -9.09 12.91
C ARG A 23 35.54 -10.38 13.45
N GLN A 24 36.23 -11.05 14.37
CA GLN A 24 35.74 -12.31 14.95
C GLN A 24 34.47 -12.12 15.79
N ILE A 25 34.34 -10.98 16.49
CA ILE A 25 33.16 -10.71 17.33
C ILE A 25 31.87 -10.46 16.51
N TYR A 26 31.99 -10.00 15.25
CA TYR A 26 30.83 -9.77 14.38
C TYR A 26 30.44 -10.97 13.51
N GLU A 27 31.30 -11.99 13.37
CA GLU A 27 30.97 -13.19 12.58
C GLU A 27 30.26 -14.30 13.38
N ASP A 28 30.37 -14.25 14.71
CA ASP A 28 29.76 -15.21 15.65
C ASP A 28 28.40 -14.77 16.22
N ASP A 29 27.83 -13.66 15.74
CA ASP A 29 26.49 -13.22 16.15
C ASP A 29 25.41 -14.07 15.43
N PRO A 30 24.62 -14.91 16.13
CA PRO A 30 23.64 -15.80 15.52
C PRO A 30 22.50 -15.07 14.77
N ILE A 31 22.44 -13.73 14.87
CA ILE A 31 21.52 -12.86 14.11
C ILE A 31 22.04 -12.60 12.69
N ILE A 32 23.35 -12.47 12.48
CA ILE A 32 23.95 -12.15 11.17
C ILE A 32 24.00 -13.38 10.24
N GLN A 33 23.97 -14.58 10.80
CA GLN A 33 23.96 -15.81 10.00
C GLN A 33 22.60 -16.10 9.34
N LYS A 34 21.51 -15.46 9.76
CA LYS A 34 20.18 -15.64 9.14
C LYS A 34 19.97 -14.86 7.83
N THR A 35 20.85 -13.92 7.48
CA THR A 35 20.69 -13.05 6.28
C THR A 35 21.66 -13.37 5.14
N LYS A 36 22.17 -14.60 5.04
CA LYS A 36 23.06 -15.04 3.94
C LYS A 36 22.33 -15.58 2.71
N GLN A 37 21.06 -15.27 2.50
CA GLN A 37 20.44 -15.42 1.18
C GLN A 37 20.75 -14.13 0.41
N PRO A 38 21.49 -14.18 -0.72
CA PRO A 38 21.62 -13.02 -1.58
C PRO A 38 20.22 -12.61 -2.04
N ILE A 39 19.81 -11.38 -1.75
CA ILE A 39 18.57 -10.84 -2.30
C ILE A 39 18.72 -10.90 -3.83
N PRO A 40 17.81 -11.57 -4.57
CA PRO A 40 17.94 -11.68 -6.01
C PRO A 40 18.03 -10.31 -6.67
N ASP A 41 18.84 -10.18 -7.72
CA ASP A 41 18.96 -8.93 -8.46
C ASP A 41 17.63 -8.55 -9.12
N ALA A 42 17.40 -7.24 -9.24
CA ALA A 42 16.25 -6.73 -9.98
C ALA A 42 16.36 -7.09 -11.48
N ARG A 43 15.24 -7.52 -12.05
CA ARG A 43 15.11 -7.95 -13.44
C ARG A 43 14.27 -6.93 -14.21
N PHE A 44 14.76 -6.54 -15.37
CA PHE A 44 13.99 -5.77 -16.34
C PHE A 44 13.24 -6.74 -17.27
N ILE A 45 11.91 -6.63 -17.31
CA ILE A 45 11.02 -7.47 -18.11
C ILE A 45 10.23 -6.57 -19.05
N THR A 46 10.13 -6.93 -20.32
CA THR A 46 9.31 -6.17 -21.29
C THR A 46 8.48 -7.10 -22.15
N PHE A 47 7.20 -6.79 -22.30
CA PHE A 47 6.28 -7.56 -23.13
C PHE A 47 5.17 -6.69 -23.71
N HIS A 48 4.50 -7.21 -24.73
CA HIS A 48 3.32 -6.57 -25.31
C HIS A 48 2.06 -7.15 -24.67
N LYS A 49 1.10 -6.28 -24.36
CA LYS A 49 -0.19 -6.67 -23.79
C LYS A 49 -1.09 -7.23 -24.89
N GLU A 50 -1.55 -8.46 -24.71
CA GLU A 50 -2.47 -9.14 -25.64
C GLU A 50 -3.86 -9.25 -25.01
N GLY A 51 -4.63 -8.15 -25.07
CA GLY A 51 -5.95 -8.02 -24.45
C GLY A 51 -5.90 -7.84 -22.93
N SER A 52 -5.24 -8.76 -22.20
CA SER A 52 -4.98 -8.65 -20.76
C SER A 52 -3.49 -8.77 -20.45
N VAL A 53 -3.08 -8.31 -19.27
CA VAL A 53 -1.69 -8.44 -18.81
C VAL A 53 -1.36 -9.88 -18.38
N GLY A 54 -2.38 -10.69 -18.05
CA GLY A 54 -2.18 -12.09 -17.64
C GLY A 54 -1.56 -12.25 -16.25
N ILE A 55 -1.71 -11.28 -15.34
CA ILE A 55 -1.13 -11.33 -13.99
C ILE A 55 -2.19 -11.06 -12.91
N ARG A 56 -2.00 -11.65 -11.73
CA ARG A 56 -2.76 -11.32 -10.51
C ARG A 56 -1.83 -10.70 -9.48
N LEU A 57 -2.34 -9.71 -8.76
CA LEU A 57 -1.57 -8.96 -7.77
C LEU A 57 -2.02 -9.24 -6.34
N THR A 58 -1.09 -9.12 -5.40
CA THR A 58 -1.32 -9.06 -3.95
C THR A 58 -0.44 -7.95 -3.34
N GLY A 59 -0.58 -7.73 -2.04
CA GLY A 59 0.08 -6.63 -1.34
C GLY A 59 -0.71 -5.32 -1.50
N GLY A 60 -0.01 -4.18 -1.55
CA GLY A 60 -0.62 -2.85 -1.56
C GLY A 60 0.37 -1.76 -1.16
N ASN A 61 -0.12 -0.57 -0.80
CA ASN A 61 0.74 0.59 -0.55
C ASN A 61 1.72 0.38 0.62
N PHE A 62 1.36 -0.45 1.59
CA PHE A 62 2.17 -0.70 2.78
C PHE A 62 3.15 -1.86 2.58
N ALA A 63 2.68 -2.93 1.95
CA ALA A 63 3.48 -4.15 1.75
C ALA A 63 4.31 -4.13 0.46
N GLY A 64 4.00 -3.26 -0.50
CA GLY A 64 4.47 -3.32 -1.88
C GLY A 64 3.56 -4.18 -2.77
N ILE A 65 3.72 -4.05 -4.08
CA ILE A 65 2.91 -4.76 -5.08
C ILE A 65 3.62 -6.04 -5.53
N PHE A 66 2.93 -7.17 -5.40
CA PHE A 66 3.49 -8.49 -5.71
C PHE A 66 2.67 -9.25 -6.73
N VAL A 67 3.34 -10.04 -7.56
CA VAL A 67 2.71 -11.02 -8.44
C VAL A 67 2.35 -12.27 -7.64
N THR A 68 1.07 -12.65 -7.65
CA THR A 68 0.58 -13.91 -7.02
C THR A 68 0.27 -14.99 -8.04
N ALA A 69 0.00 -14.62 -9.30
CA ALA A 69 -0.16 -15.57 -10.39
C ALA A 69 0.19 -14.93 -11.72
N VAL A 70 0.69 -15.76 -12.63
CA VAL A 70 0.93 -15.41 -14.04
C VAL A 70 0.24 -16.45 -14.90
N GLN A 71 -0.48 -16.00 -15.92
CA GLN A 71 -1.17 -16.86 -16.86
C GLN A 71 -0.13 -17.66 -17.67
N PRO A 72 -0.18 -19.00 -17.67
CA PRO A 72 0.75 -19.82 -18.45
C PRO A 72 0.67 -19.48 -19.94
N GLY A 73 1.82 -19.33 -20.59
CA GLY A 73 1.91 -19.01 -22.01
C GLY A 73 1.61 -17.55 -22.37
N SER A 74 1.29 -16.69 -21.39
CA SER A 74 1.13 -15.25 -21.63
C SER A 74 2.47 -14.58 -21.97
N PRO A 75 2.47 -13.41 -22.65
CA PRO A 75 3.69 -12.65 -22.90
C PRO A 75 4.51 -12.37 -21.63
N ALA A 76 3.86 -12.07 -20.51
CA ALA A 76 4.51 -11.87 -19.21
C ALA A 76 5.21 -13.14 -18.70
N SER A 77 4.56 -14.31 -18.83
CA SER A 77 5.14 -15.60 -18.44
C SER A 77 6.37 -15.96 -19.27
N LEU A 78 6.33 -15.69 -20.58
CA LEU A 78 7.44 -15.98 -21.50
C LEU A 78 8.68 -15.13 -21.21
N GLN A 79 8.50 -13.95 -20.61
CA GLN A 79 9.60 -13.11 -20.13
C GLN A 79 10.11 -13.50 -18.73
N GLY A 80 9.57 -14.58 -18.15
CA GLY A 80 10.02 -15.10 -16.85
C GLY A 80 9.44 -14.37 -15.64
N LEU A 81 8.34 -13.63 -15.80
CA LEU A 81 7.58 -13.12 -14.65
C LEU A 81 6.96 -14.31 -13.91
N GLN A 82 7.04 -14.30 -12.57
CA GLN A 82 6.60 -15.42 -11.75
C GLN A 82 5.98 -14.96 -10.42
N PRO A 83 5.15 -15.82 -9.78
CA PRO A 83 4.66 -15.55 -8.42
C PRO A 83 5.82 -15.31 -7.44
N GLY A 84 5.69 -14.30 -6.57
CA GLY A 84 6.73 -13.88 -5.64
C GLY A 84 7.61 -12.73 -6.15
N ASP A 85 7.45 -12.33 -7.41
CA ASP A 85 8.05 -11.09 -7.92
C ASP A 85 7.36 -9.86 -7.30
N LYS A 86 8.14 -9.01 -6.65
CA LYS A 86 7.78 -7.65 -6.27
C LYS A 86 7.94 -6.75 -7.48
N ILE A 87 6.90 -6.00 -7.82
CA ILE A 87 6.94 -5.01 -8.90
C ILE A 87 7.45 -3.70 -8.30
N LEU A 88 8.62 -3.25 -8.74
CA LEU A 88 9.27 -2.02 -8.28
C LEU A 88 8.87 -0.84 -9.17
N LYS A 89 8.77 -1.08 -10.49
CA LYS A 89 8.41 -0.06 -11.48
C LYS A 89 7.56 -0.66 -12.58
N VAL A 90 6.59 0.10 -13.07
CA VAL A 90 5.82 -0.20 -14.28
C VAL A 90 5.96 1.00 -15.22
N ASN A 91 6.61 0.79 -16.37
CA ASN A 91 7.05 1.85 -17.29
C ASN A 91 7.84 2.92 -16.53
N ASP A 92 7.27 4.13 -16.42
CA ASP A 92 7.86 5.26 -15.70
C ASP A 92 7.30 5.49 -14.30
N MET A 93 6.34 4.67 -13.88
CA MET A 93 5.72 4.78 -12.57
C MET A 93 6.43 3.91 -11.53
N ASP A 94 6.90 4.55 -10.45
CA ASP A 94 7.35 3.87 -9.24
C ASP A 94 6.16 3.22 -8.54
N MET A 95 6.31 1.97 -8.12
CA MET A 95 5.26 1.18 -7.47
C MET A 95 5.31 1.25 -5.94
N ASN A 96 6.29 1.95 -5.37
CA ASN A 96 6.38 2.15 -3.93
C ASN A 96 5.23 3.03 -3.42
N GLY A 97 4.53 2.58 -2.38
CA GLY A 97 3.40 3.31 -1.82
C GLY A 97 2.14 3.31 -2.69
N VAL A 98 2.11 2.57 -3.79
CA VAL A 98 0.93 2.46 -4.67
C VAL A 98 -0.06 1.45 -4.09
N THR A 99 -1.34 1.82 -4.00
CA THR A 99 -2.36 0.88 -3.51
C THR A 99 -2.61 -0.25 -4.50
N ARG A 100 -3.17 -1.37 -4.00
CA ARG A 100 -3.47 -2.50 -4.89
C ARG A 100 -4.46 -2.14 -6.00
N GLU A 101 -5.49 -1.34 -5.70
CA GLU A 101 -6.45 -0.84 -6.69
C GLU A 101 -5.79 0.03 -7.75
N GLU A 102 -4.96 1.00 -7.35
CA GLU A 102 -4.24 1.88 -8.29
C GLU A 102 -3.31 1.09 -9.20
N ALA A 103 -2.56 0.13 -8.67
CA ALA A 103 -1.68 -0.73 -9.46
C ALA A 103 -2.45 -1.51 -10.53
N VAL A 104 -3.60 -2.10 -10.17
CA VAL A 104 -4.47 -2.82 -11.12
C VAL A 104 -5.02 -1.88 -12.19
N LEU A 105 -5.57 -0.73 -11.79
CA LEU A 105 -6.13 0.24 -12.74
C LEU A 105 -5.06 0.77 -13.70
N PHE A 106 -3.85 1.02 -13.20
CA PHE A 106 -2.74 1.48 -14.03
C PHE A 106 -2.36 0.44 -15.09
N LEU A 107 -2.14 -0.82 -14.69
CA LEU A 107 -1.84 -1.91 -15.64
C LEU A 107 -2.97 -2.17 -16.65
N LEU A 108 -4.22 -1.99 -16.24
CA LEU A 108 -5.37 -2.07 -17.14
C LEU A 108 -5.37 -0.94 -18.18
N SER A 109 -4.89 0.26 -17.82
CA SER A 109 -4.83 1.42 -18.71
C SER A 109 -3.74 1.35 -19.79
N LEU A 110 -2.69 0.55 -19.58
CA LEU A 110 -1.59 0.40 -20.55
C LEU A 110 -2.08 -0.28 -21.83
N GLN A 111 -1.66 0.22 -23.01
CA GLN A 111 -2.20 -0.22 -24.30
C GLN A 111 -1.31 -1.20 -25.06
N ASP A 112 0.00 -0.99 -25.15
CA ASP A 112 0.85 -1.83 -26.01
C ASP A 112 2.03 -2.45 -25.26
N ARG A 113 3.03 -1.64 -24.93
CA ARG A 113 4.28 -2.13 -24.34
C ARG A 113 4.30 -1.88 -22.84
N ILE A 114 4.58 -2.94 -22.09
CA ILE A 114 4.76 -2.91 -20.65
C ILE A 114 6.23 -3.19 -20.37
N GLU A 115 6.84 -2.33 -19.58
CA GLU A 115 8.18 -2.46 -19.04
C GLU A 115 8.06 -2.58 -17.53
N LEU A 116 8.64 -3.63 -16.95
CA LEU A 116 8.62 -3.89 -15.51
C LEU A 116 10.04 -3.93 -14.99
N ILE A 117 10.25 -3.34 -13.81
CA ILE A 117 11.38 -3.68 -12.96
C ILE A 117 10.83 -4.51 -11.82
N VAL A 118 11.27 -5.76 -11.72
CA VAL A 118 10.78 -6.70 -10.70
C VAL A 118 11.92 -7.32 -9.92
N GLN A 119 11.65 -7.76 -8.70
CA GLN A 119 12.60 -8.46 -7.87
C GLN A 119 11.94 -9.65 -7.20
N PHE A 120 12.58 -10.83 -7.26
CA PHE A 120 12.01 -12.01 -6.62
C PHE A 120 12.23 -11.94 -5.10
N CYS A 121 11.15 -11.75 -4.35
CA CYS A 121 11.18 -11.52 -2.90
C CYS A 121 10.31 -12.55 -2.17
N LYS A 122 10.74 -13.82 -2.16
CA LYS A 122 9.95 -14.96 -1.69
C LYS A 122 9.47 -14.83 -0.24
N GLU A 123 10.37 -14.45 0.66
CA GLU A 123 10.09 -14.35 2.10
C GLU A 123 9.08 -13.22 2.40
N GLU A 124 9.24 -12.07 1.75
CA GLU A 124 8.31 -10.94 1.87
C GLU A 124 6.94 -11.32 1.30
N TYR A 125 6.90 -11.96 0.12
CA TYR A 125 5.68 -12.48 -0.49
C TYR A 125 4.93 -13.46 0.42
N ASP A 126 5.62 -14.46 0.98
CA ASP A 126 5.01 -15.47 1.85
C ASP A 126 4.42 -14.84 3.12
N SER A 127 5.09 -13.84 3.69
CA SER A 127 4.59 -13.05 4.83
C SER A 127 3.30 -12.29 4.48
N ILE A 128 3.25 -11.69 3.29
CA ILE A 128 2.07 -10.96 2.81
C ILE A 128 0.89 -11.90 2.61
N VAL A 129 1.11 -13.05 1.97
CA VAL A 129 0.06 -14.06 1.74
C VAL A 129 -0.46 -14.62 3.06
N ALA A 130 0.42 -14.89 4.02
CA ALA A 130 0.04 -15.40 5.34
C ALA A 130 -0.74 -14.38 6.18
N SER A 131 -0.33 -13.10 6.13
CA SER A 131 -0.93 -12.04 6.96
C SER A 131 -2.13 -11.35 6.32
N GLN A 132 -2.31 -11.48 5.00
CA GLN A 132 -3.28 -10.72 4.20
C GLN A 132 -3.16 -9.19 4.38
N LYS A 133 -1.98 -8.70 4.77
CA LYS A 133 -1.70 -7.27 4.89
C LYS A 133 -1.20 -6.74 3.56
N GLY A 134 -1.95 -5.84 2.95
CA GLY A 134 -1.61 -5.26 1.65
C GLY A 134 -1.58 -3.75 1.71
N ASP A 135 -2.76 -3.15 1.71
CA ASP A 135 -2.92 -1.72 1.88
C ASP A 135 -2.95 -1.35 3.38
N SER A 136 -2.51 -0.14 3.71
CA SER A 136 -2.65 0.45 5.04
C SER A 136 -2.58 1.96 4.93
N PHE A 137 -3.70 2.63 5.15
CA PHE A 137 -3.78 4.09 5.27
C PHE A 137 -5.08 4.49 5.96
N TYR A 138 -5.15 5.74 6.44
CA TYR A 138 -6.33 6.25 7.12
C TYR A 138 -7.06 7.27 6.26
N ILE A 139 -8.39 7.21 6.29
CA ILE A 139 -9.26 8.20 5.65
C ILE A 139 -10.25 8.77 6.66
N LYS A 140 -10.70 9.99 6.40
CA LYS A 140 -11.80 10.64 7.13
C LYS A 140 -12.91 10.97 6.15
N THR A 141 -14.13 10.60 6.49
CA THR A 141 -15.31 10.86 5.64
C THR A 141 -15.76 12.32 5.78
N HIS A 142 -16.29 12.88 4.70
CA HIS A 142 -16.77 14.28 4.66
C HIS A 142 -18.25 14.39 4.26
N PHE A 143 -18.96 13.27 4.16
CA PHE A 143 -20.37 13.18 3.80
C PHE A 143 -21.03 12.04 4.58
N HIS A 144 -22.37 11.95 4.50
CA HIS A 144 -23.13 10.91 5.18
C HIS A 144 -23.51 9.80 4.21
N TYR A 145 -23.32 8.55 4.61
CA TYR A 145 -23.71 7.37 3.86
C TYR A 145 -24.66 6.53 4.69
N GLU A 146 -25.95 6.83 4.61
CA GLU A 146 -26.97 6.26 5.50
C GLU A 146 -27.69 5.06 4.89
N ASN A 147 -27.78 5.02 3.56
CA ASN A 147 -28.44 3.96 2.79
C ASN A 147 -27.39 3.13 2.03
N PRO A 148 -26.60 2.29 2.71
CA PRO A 148 -25.52 1.56 2.07
C PRO A 148 -26.04 0.49 1.11
N ALA A 149 -25.25 0.21 0.07
CA ALA A 149 -25.47 -0.97 -0.76
C ALA A 149 -25.29 -2.25 0.08
N LYS A 150 -25.82 -3.37 -0.42
CA LYS A 150 -25.84 -4.65 0.32
C LYS A 150 -24.42 -5.06 0.76
N GLY A 151 -24.23 -5.17 2.08
CA GLY A 151 -22.98 -5.59 2.70
C GLY A 151 -22.04 -4.44 3.10
N GLU A 152 -22.32 -3.21 2.67
CA GLU A 152 -21.53 -2.03 3.07
C GLU A 152 -21.96 -1.44 4.40
N MET A 153 -21.02 -0.75 5.03
CA MET A 153 -21.24 -0.04 6.28
C MET A 153 -21.76 1.37 6.02
N SER A 154 -22.77 1.78 6.78
CA SER A 154 -23.17 3.18 6.85
C SER A 154 -22.17 4.00 7.66
N PHE A 155 -22.00 5.27 7.36
CA PHE A 155 -21.11 6.18 8.10
C PHE A 155 -21.61 7.61 8.07
N ARG A 156 -21.09 8.44 8.98
CA ARG A 156 -21.34 9.88 9.02
C ARG A 156 -20.09 10.65 8.67
N SER A 157 -20.28 11.91 8.28
CA SER A 157 -19.18 12.86 8.13
C SER A 157 -18.38 12.93 9.43
N GLY A 158 -17.06 12.83 9.32
CA GLY A 158 -16.12 12.82 10.44
C GLY A 158 -15.69 11.44 10.93
N ASP A 159 -16.34 10.35 10.51
CA ASP A 159 -15.88 8.98 10.81
C ASP A 159 -14.49 8.74 10.19
N ILE A 160 -13.63 8.03 10.92
CA ILE A 160 -12.28 7.68 10.48
C ILE A 160 -12.21 6.18 10.24
N PHE A 161 -11.57 5.79 9.13
CA PHE A 161 -11.37 4.40 8.76
C PHE A 161 -9.90 4.12 8.48
N HIS A 162 -9.41 2.98 8.95
CA HIS A 162 -8.19 2.36 8.48
C HIS A 162 -8.53 1.45 7.29
N VAL A 163 -8.04 1.81 6.11
CA VAL A 163 -8.18 1.02 4.89
C VAL A 163 -7.08 -0.03 4.85
N ILE A 164 -7.48 -1.30 4.69
CA ILE A 164 -6.57 -2.45 4.73
C ILE A 164 -6.55 -3.25 3.42
N ASP A 165 -7.55 -3.06 2.56
CA ASP A 165 -7.61 -3.66 1.23
C ASP A 165 -8.44 -2.75 0.31
N THR A 166 -7.81 -2.23 -0.75
CA THR A 166 -8.46 -1.37 -1.75
C THR A 166 -9.15 -2.13 -2.89
N LEU A 167 -9.00 -3.44 -2.96
CA LEU A 167 -9.55 -4.28 -4.01
C LEU A 167 -10.27 -5.49 -3.40
N TYR A 168 -11.26 -5.24 -2.55
CA TYR A 168 -11.93 -6.29 -1.77
C TYR A 168 -12.52 -7.38 -2.69
N ASN A 169 -12.27 -8.65 -2.34
CA ASN A 169 -12.61 -9.83 -3.18
C ASN A 169 -12.00 -9.81 -4.59
N GLY A 170 -10.93 -9.04 -4.81
CA GLY A 170 -10.23 -8.96 -6.10
C GLY A 170 -10.96 -8.12 -7.16
N VAL A 171 -11.97 -7.33 -6.77
CA VAL A 171 -12.76 -6.50 -7.68
C VAL A 171 -12.69 -5.03 -7.24
N VAL A 172 -12.56 -4.13 -8.22
CA VAL A 172 -12.59 -2.68 -8.02
C VAL A 172 -13.98 -2.24 -7.56
N GLY A 173 -14.06 -1.35 -6.58
CA GLY A 173 -15.31 -0.69 -6.20
C GLY A 173 -15.62 -0.66 -4.71
N CYS A 174 -15.07 -1.60 -3.93
CA CYS A 174 -15.24 -1.63 -2.48
C CYS A 174 -13.90 -1.80 -1.77
N TRP A 175 -13.73 -1.06 -0.68
CA TRP A 175 -12.56 -1.14 0.19
C TRP A 175 -12.92 -1.85 1.48
N GLN A 176 -12.04 -2.75 1.95
CA GLN A 176 -12.14 -3.32 3.29
C GLN A 176 -11.47 -2.42 4.31
N VAL A 177 -12.17 -2.17 5.41
CA VAL A 177 -11.77 -1.17 6.41
C VAL A 177 -12.03 -1.63 7.83
N PHE A 178 -11.31 -1.00 8.77
CA PHE A 178 -11.69 -0.91 10.17
C PHE A 178 -12.15 0.52 10.49
N ARG A 179 -13.32 0.67 11.12
CA ARG A 179 -13.72 1.95 11.74
C ARG A 179 -12.85 2.20 12.97
N ILE A 180 -12.39 3.43 13.11
CA ILE A 180 -11.61 3.88 14.26
C ILE A 180 -12.53 4.54 15.29
N GLY A 181 -12.50 4.03 16.52
CA GLY A 181 -13.26 4.52 17.65
C GLY A 181 -12.57 5.69 18.37
N ARG A 182 -13.20 6.16 19.47
CA ARG A 182 -12.75 7.34 20.24
C ARG A 182 -11.34 7.23 20.85
N ASN A 183 -10.83 6.01 21.03
CA ASN A 183 -9.51 5.75 21.63
C ASN A 183 -8.47 5.31 20.57
N ASN A 184 -8.67 5.67 19.29
CA ASN A 184 -7.84 5.24 18.16
C ASN A 184 -7.74 3.72 17.98
N GLN A 185 -8.73 2.98 18.49
CA GLN A 185 -8.81 1.53 18.33
C GLN A 185 -9.70 1.16 17.15
N GLU A 186 -9.35 0.08 16.46
CA GLU A 186 -10.18 -0.56 15.45
C GLU A 186 -11.39 -1.20 16.13
N VAL A 187 -12.60 -0.65 15.89
CA VAL A 187 -13.81 -1.09 16.59
C VAL A 187 -14.75 -1.92 15.72
N GLN A 188 -14.66 -1.81 14.40
CA GLN A 188 -15.58 -2.50 13.51
C GLN A 188 -14.94 -2.74 12.14
N LYS A 189 -14.86 -4.01 11.71
CA LYS A 189 -14.44 -4.39 10.36
C LYS A 189 -15.65 -4.40 9.42
N GLY A 190 -15.45 -3.97 8.17
CA GLY A 190 -16.42 -4.16 7.10
C GLY A 190 -15.95 -3.55 5.81
N ILE A 191 -16.88 -3.16 4.94
CA ILE A 191 -16.57 -2.59 3.62
C ILE A 191 -17.28 -1.27 3.40
N ILE A 192 -16.65 -0.40 2.62
CA ILE A 192 -17.16 0.89 2.17
C ILE A 192 -16.93 1.04 0.66
N PRO A 193 -17.62 1.94 -0.05
CA PRO A 193 -17.29 2.27 -1.43
C PRO A 193 -15.83 2.72 -1.56
N ASN A 194 -15.21 2.45 -2.70
CA ASN A 194 -13.92 3.02 -3.06
C ASN A 194 -14.00 4.55 -3.22
N LYS A 195 -12.84 5.19 -3.40
CA LYS A 195 -12.73 6.64 -3.52
C LYS A 195 -13.64 7.21 -4.63
N SER A 196 -13.58 6.67 -5.84
CA SER A 196 -14.36 7.17 -6.99
C SER A 196 -15.86 7.17 -6.69
N ARG A 197 -16.38 6.06 -6.19
CA ARG A 197 -17.81 5.95 -5.87
C ARG A 197 -18.20 6.83 -4.68
N ALA A 198 -17.31 6.98 -3.69
CA ALA A 198 -17.55 7.89 -2.57
C ALA A 198 -17.64 9.35 -3.03
N GLU A 199 -16.78 9.78 -3.96
CA GLU A 199 -16.80 11.13 -4.55
C GLU A 199 -18.08 11.41 -5.34
N GLU A 200 -18.55 10.42 -6.12
CA GLU A 200 -19.83 10.50 -6.84
C GLU A 200 -21.02 10.65 -5.88
N LEU A 201 -21.07 9.84 -4.82
CA LEU A 201 -22.11 9.89 -3.79
C LEU A 201 -22.11 11.24 -3.05
N ALA A 202 -20.92 11.72 -2.66
CA ALA A 202 -20.77 13.01 -1.98
C ALA A 202 -21.25 14.17 -2.87
N THR A 203 -20.91 14.14 -4.15
CA THR A 203 -21.33 15.15 -5.14
C THR A 203 -22.85 15.13 -5.34
N ALA A 204 -23.45 13.95 -5.45
CA ALA A 204 -24.89 13.79 -5.59
C ALA A 204 -25.64 14.33 -4.35
N GLN A 205 -25.15 14.02 -3.14
CA GLN A 205 -25.74 14.52 -1.90
C GLN A 205 -25.65 16.06 -1.81
N PHE A 206 -24.49 16.64 -2.11
CA PHE A 206 -24.30 18.09 -2.11
C PHE A 206 -25.27 18.80 -3.07
N ASN A 207 -25.41 18.27 -4.28
CA ASN A 207 -26.31 18.83 -5.29
C ASN A 207 -27.79 18.71 -4.90
N ALA A 208 -28.19 17.63 -4.24
CA ALA A 208 -29.55 17.45 -3.73
C ALA A 208 -29.87 18.50 -2.66
N THR A 209 -28.99 18.69 -1.67
CA THR A 209 -29.18 19.69 -0.61
C THR A 209 -29.28 21.11 -1.18
N LYS A 210 -28.46 21.46 -2.18
CA LYS A 210 -28.51 22.77 -2.86
C LYS A 210 -29.85 22.99 -3.59
N LYS A 211 -30.38 21.95 -4.25
CA LYS A 211 -31.69 22.00 -4.92
C LYS A 211 -32.83 22.20 -3.92
N GLU A 212 -32.77 21.55 -2.76
CA GLU A 212 -33.78 21.72 -1.70
C GLU A 212 -33.76 23.12 -1.10
N MET A 213 -32.57 23.68 -0.83
CA MET A 213 -32.43 25.04 -0.32
C MET A 213 -32.97 26.09 -1.30
N SER A 214 -32.60 25.99 -2.59
CA SER A 214 -33.11 26.91 -3.62
C SER A 214 -34.63 26.78 -3.85
N ALA A 215 -35.18 25.57 -3.75
CA ALA A 215 -36.63 25.35 -3.84
C ALA A 215 -37.39 25.94 -2.64
N ASN A 216 -36.81 25.90 -1.44
CA ASN A 216 -37.40 26.51 -0.24
C ASN A 216 -37.33 28.04 -0.25
N GLU A 217 -36.25 28.65 -0.73
CA GLU A 217 -36.17 30.11 -0.92
C GLU A 217 -37.20 30.63 -1.92
N SER A 218 -37.40 29.90 -3.02
CA SER A 218 -38.40 30.23 -4.05
C SER A 218 -39.83 30.19 -3.50
N ARG A 219 -40.13 29.27 -2.57
CA ARG A 219 -41.43 29.18 -1.89
C ARG A 219 -41.61 30.24 -0.80
N GLY A 220 -40.55 30.60 -0.08
CA GLY A 220 -40.58 31.66 0.94
C GLY A 220 -40.79 33.08 0.39
N SER A 221 -40.41 33.32 -0.87
CA SER A 221 -40.59 34.61 -1.55
C SER A 221 -42.05 34.85 -2.01
N PHE A 222 -42.83 33.79 -2.25
CA PHE A 222 -44.19 33.89 -2.78
C PHE A 222 -45.21 34.44 -1.76
N PHE A 223 -44.96 34.26 -0.45
CA PHE A 223 -45.86 34.69 0.62
C PHE A 223 -45.62 36.12 1.14
N LYS A 224 -44.63 36.86 0.61
CA LYS A 224 -44.27 38.22 1.08
C LYS A 224 -44.85 39.37 0.26
N ARG A 225 -45.68 39.13 -0.76
CA ARG A 225 -46.38 40.20 -1.50
C ARG A 225 -47.88 40.16 -1.24
N ARG A 226 -48.29 40.73 -0.10
CA ARG A 226 -49.63 41.31 0.11
C ARG A 226 -49.68 41.99 1.47
N ARG A 227 -49.43 43.30 1.51
CA ARG A 227 -50.11 44.30 2.34
C ARG A 227 -49.95 45.65 1.68
#